data_AF-X1MHU4-F1
#
_entry.id   AF-X1MHU4-F1
#
_cell.length_a   1.000
_cell.length_b   1.000
_cell.length_c   1.000
_cell.angle_alpha   90.00
_cell.angle_beta   90.00
_cell.angle_gamma   90.00
#
_symmetry.space_group_name_H-M   'P 1'
#
loop_
_entity.id
_entity.type
_entity.pdbx_description
1 polymer ?
#
loop_
_entity_poly.entity_id
_entity_poly.type
_entity_poly.pdbx_seq_one_letter_code
_entity_poly.pdbx_strand_id
1 'polypeptide(L)' 'MKRNYFIIGLVFLIFFVISILTNILGPLIPDFINGYHLSLTLAAFMPFAFFVAYGVMSIPAGMLVERYQEKAVMLAAFT' A
#
# COMPACT_ATOMS: atom_id res chain seq x y z
N MET A 1 27.37 2.27 -12.15
CA MET A 1 26.52 3.39 -11.67
C MET A 1 27.04 3.86 -10.32
N LYS A 2 27.32 5.17 -10.12
CA LYS A 2 27.64 5.68 -8.77
C LYS A 2 26.38 5.60 -7.92
N ARG A 3 26.46 4.87 -6.81
CA ARG A 3 25.31 4.59 -5.94
C ARG A 3 24.90 5.87 -5.21
N ASN A 4 23.69 6.37 -5.48
CA ASN A 4 23.18 7.58 -4.84
C ASN A 4 22.51 7.21 -3.50
N TYR A 5 23.23 7.39 -2.40
CA TYR A 5 22.75 7.07 -1.05
C TYR A 5 21.48 7.83 -0.66
N PHE A 6 21.27 9.03 -1.21
CA PHE A 6 20.04 9.79 -0.97
C PHE A 6 18.81 9.07 -1.52
N ILE A 7 18.86 8.62 -2.78
CA ILE A 7 17.74 7.90 -3.42
C ILE A 7 17.45 6.60 -2.67
N ILE A 8 18.49 5.89 -2.23
CA ILE A 8 18.34 4.66 -1.45
C ILE A 8 17.62 4.94 -0.12
N GLY A 9 18.03 5.97 0.61
CA GLY A 9 17.34 6.39 1.84
C GLY A 9 15.88 6.76 1.60
N LEU A 10 15.60 7.43 0.47
CA LEU A 10 14.24 7.83 0.10
C LEU A 10 13.36 6.61 -0.23
N VAL A 11 13.89 5.61 -0.94
CA VAL A 11 13.21 4.33 -1.18
C VAL A 11 12.90 3.65 0.17
N PHE A 12 13.87 3.54 1.07
CA PHE A 12 13.64 2.96 2.40
C PHE A 12 12.56 3.71 3.19
N LEU A 13 12.54 5.04 3.14
CA LEU A 13 11.52 5.85 3.80
C LEU A 13 10.12 5.57 3.24
N ILE A 14 9.98 5.46 1.91
CA ILE A 14 8.70 5.11 1.29
C ILE A 14 8.23 3.73 1.75
N PHE A 15 9.11 2.73 1.72
CA PHE A 15 8.78 1.39 2.22
C PHE A 15 8.42 1.39 3.71
N PHE A 16 9.10 2.19 4.52
CA PHE A 16 8.79 2.35 5.94
C PHE A 16 7.39 2.92 6.16
N VAL A 17 7.03 4.00 5.45
CA VAL A 17 5.69 4.61 5.55
C VAL A 17 4.60 3.63 5.10
N ILE A 18 4.78 2.95 3.96
CA ILE A 18 3.83 1.93 3.47
C ILE A 18 3.68 0.79 4.48
N SER A 19 4.80 0.33 5.07
CA SER A 19 4.79 -0.73 6.08
C SER A 19 4.04 -0.31 7.34
N ILE A 20 4.26 0.90 7.85
CA ILE A 20 3.52 1.41 9.02
C ILE A 20 2.02 1.41 8.73
N LEU A 21 1.60 1.97 7.59
CA LEU A 21 0.19 2.08 7.25
C LEU A 21 -0.49 0.70 7.16
N THR A 22 0.16 -0.27 6.53
CA THR A 22 -0.41 -1.61 6.36
C THR A 22 -0.40 -2.43 7.65
N ASN A 23 0.62 -2.29 8.50
CA ASN A 23 0.71 -3.03 9.76
C ASN A 23 -0.20 -2.48 10.86
N ILE A 24 -0.47 -1.17 10.88
CA ILE A 24 -1.41 -0.56 11.84
C ILE A 24 -2.86 -1.03 11.60
N LEU A 25 -3.20 -1.50 10.39
CA LEU A 25 -4.53 -2.04 10.11
C LEU A 25 -4.86 -3.26 10.98
N GLY A 26 -3.87 -4.10 11.32
CA GLY A 26 -4.09 -5.30 12.13
C GLY A 26 -4.74 -4.97 13.50
N PRO A 27 -4.11 -4.10 14.31
CA PRO A 27 -4.70 -3.61 15.55
C PRO A 27 -5.97 -2.77 15.39
N LEU A 28 -6.11 -2.01 14.28
CA LEU A 28 -7.29 -1.15 14.05
C LEU A 28 -8.55 -1.92 13.65
N ILE A 29 -8.43 -3.07 13.00
CA ILE A 29 -9.58 -3.85 12.51
C ILE A 29 -10.54 -4.21 13.67
N PRO A 30 -10.09 -4.78 14.81
CA PRO A 30 -10.95 -5.02 15.97
C PRO A 30 -11.65 -3.76 16.49
N ASP A 31 -10.95 -2.63 16.53
CA ASP A 31 -11.51 -1.36 16.98
C ASP A 31 -12.62 -0.87 16.04
N PHE A 32 -12.45 -1.02 14.72
CA PHE A 32 -13.50 -0.73 13.75
C PHE A 32 -14.71 -1.66 13.86
N ILE A 33 -14.47 -2.96 14.08
CA ILE A 33 -15.56 -3.93 14.28
C ILE A 33 -16.42 -3.54 15.47
N ASN A 34 -15.78 -3.19 16.59
CA ASN A 34 -16.47 -2.78 17.81
C ASN A 34 -17.13 -1.40 17.67
N GLY A 35 -16.44 -0.42 17.09
CA GLY A 35 -16.92 0.96 16.96
C GLY A 35 -18.07 1.14 15.95
N TYR A 36 -18.12 0.32 14.90
CA TYR A 36 -19.18 0.36 13.89
C TYR A 36 -20.18 -0.81 14.02
N HIS A 37 -20.07 -1.65 15.06
CA HIS A 37 -20.89 -2.84 15.27
C HIS A 37 -21.00 -3.72 14.01
N LEU A 38 -19.85 -4.01 13.38
CA LEU A 38 -19.82 -4.74 12.12
C LEU A 38 -20.30 -6.19 12.29
N SER A 39 -21.05 -6.67 11.30
CA SER A 39 -21.38 -8.10 11.22
C SER A 39 -20.13 -8.95 10.98
N LEU A 40 -20.18 -10.23 11.36
CA LEU A 40 -19.09 -11.18 11.12
C LEU A 40 -18.66 -11.21 9.64
N THR A 41 -19.62 -11.09 8.72
CA THR A 41 -19.37 -11.03 7.28
C THR A 41 -18.57 -9.78 6.89
N LEU A 42 -18.94 -8.60 7.40
CA LEU A 42 -18.21 -7.35 7.13
C LEU A 42 -16.81 -7.34 7.77
N ALA A 43 -16.69 -7.91 8.96
CA ALA A 43 -15.41 -8.10 9.63
C ALA A 43 -14.46 -8.96 8.79
N ALA A 44 -14.94 -10.08 8.24
CA ALA A 44 -14.16 -10.93 7.34
C ALA A 44 -13.91 -10.28 5.97
N PHE A 45 -14.81 -9.41 5.51
CA PHE A 45 -14.67 -8.71 4.24
C PHE A 45 -13.56 -7.63 4.25
N MET A 46 -13.26 -7.02 5.40
CA MET A 46 -12.20 -6.00 5.50
C MET A 46 -10.82 -6.45 4.99
N PRO A 47 -10.21 -7.53 5.52
CA PRO A 47 -8.92 -8.01 5.02
C PRO A 47 -9.02 -8.51 3.57
N PHE A 48 -10.14 -9.11 3.17
CA PHE A 48 -10.37 -9.53 1.79
C PHE A 48 -10.35 -8.32 0.82
N ALA A 49 -11.07 -7.26 1.14
CA ALA A 49 -11.13 -6.04 0.34
C ALA A 49 -9.75 -5.38 0.21
N PHE A 50 -8.94 -5.39 1.28
CA PHE A 50 -7.56 -4.92 1.23
C PHE A 50 -6.72 -5.70 0.20
N PHE A 51 -6.75 -7.03 0.24
CA PHE A 51 -6.01 -7.86 -0.73
C PHE A 51 -6.51 -7.70 -2.16
N VAL A 52 -7.83 -7.59 -2.36
CA VAL A 52 -8.41 -7.33 -3.68
C VAL A 52 -7.96 -5.98 -4.22
N ALA A 53 -8.01 -4.92 -3.41
CA ALA A 53 -7.53 -3.60 -3.80
C ALA A 53 -6.04 -3.64 -4.17
N TYR A 54 -5.23 -4.36 -3.40
CA TYR A 54 -3.81 -4.55 -3.69
C TYR A 54 -3.61 -5.23 -5.05
N GLY A 55 -4.32 -6.33 -5.33
CA GLY A 55 -4.23 -7.05 -6.60
C GLY A 55 -4.68 -6.20 -7.80
N VAL A 56 -5.85 -5.56 -7.68
CA VAL A 56 -6.44 -4.74 -8.75
C VAL A 56 -5.57 -3.54 -9.08
N MET A 57 -4.93 -2.91 -8.08
CA MET A 57 -4.05 -1.75 -8.32
C MET A 57 -2.64 -2.17 -8.76
N SER A 58 -2.13 -3.33 -8.32
CA SER A 58 -0.76 -3.78 -8.65
C SER A 58 -0.57 -4.11 -10.12
N ILE A 59 -1.59 -4.67 -10.79
CA ILE A 59 -1.53 -5.03 -12.21
C ILE A 59 -1.32 -3.77 -13.10
N PRO A 60 -2.20 -2.76 -13.08
CA PRO A 60 -2.01 -1.55 -13.88
C PRO A 60 -0.76 -0.78 -13.46
N ALA A 61 -0.42 -0.74 -12.17
CA ALA A 61 0.81 -0.11 -11.71
C ALA A 61 2.06 -0.77 -12.32
N GLY A 62 2.10 -2.11 -12.36
CA GLY A 62 3.18 -2.86 -13.00
C GLY A 62 3.30 -2.56 -14.49
N MET A 63 2.17 -2.55 -15.21
CA MET A 63 2.12 -2.18 -16.63
C MET A 63 2.60 -0.75 -16.88
N LEU A 64 2.23 0.19 -15.99
CA LEU A 64 2.69 1.57 -16.06
C LEU A 64 4.20 1.68 -15.82
N VAL A 65 4.75 0.94 -14.85
CA VAL A 65 6.20 0.94 -14.57
C VAL A 65 6.98 0.40 -15.78
N GLU A 66 6.49 -0.67 -16.41
CA GLU A 66 7.11 -1.23 -17.60
C GLU A 66 7.15 -0.20 -18.75
N ARG A 67 6.05 0.55 -18.94
CA ARG A 67 5.91 1.52 -20.04
C ARG A 67 6.60 2.87 -19.77
N TYR A 68 6.54 3.38 -18.55
CA TYR A 68 6.91 4.76 -18.20
C TYR A 68 8.11 4.85 -17.25
N GLN A 69 8.70 3.73 -16.86
CA GLN A 69 9.82 3.62 -15.92
C GLN A 69 9.44 4.01 -14.48
N GLU A 70 10.25 3.58 -13.52
CA GLU A 70 9.96 3.70 -12.09
C GLU A 70 9.81 5.15 -11.64
N LYS A 71 10.65 6.05 -12.16
CA LYS A 71 10.67 7.46 -11.73
C LYS A 71 9.35 8.17 -12.03
N ALA A 72 8.81 8.03 -13.25
CA ALA A 72 7.60 8.74 -13.65
C ALA A 72 6.37 8.20 -12.90
N VAL A 73 6.27 6.87 -12.76
CA VAL A 73 5.15 6.23 -12.07
C VAL A 73 5.18 6.52 -10.57
N MET A 74 6.36 6.52 -9.95
CA MET A 74 6.50 6.90 -8.54
C MET A 74 6.08 8.35 -8.31
N LEU A 75 6.43 9.29 -9.18
CA LEU A 75 5.98 10.68 -9.05
C LEU A 75 4.45 10.80 -9.22
N ALA A 76 3.87 10.06 -10.15
CA ALA A 76 2.42 10.02 -10.35
C ALA A 76 1.67 9.40 -9.15
N ALA A 77 2.29 8.48 -8.41
CA ALA A 77 1.68 7.87 -7.22
C ALA A 77 1.53 8.85 -6.03
N PHE A 78 2.29 9.95 -6.02
CA PHE A 78 2.28 10.94 -4.94
C PHE A 78 1.79 12.33 -5.40
N THR A 79 1.20 12.42 -6.59
CA THR A 79 0.57 13.64 -7.13
C THR A 79 -0.94 13.47 -7.12
#